data_AF-A0A353RFH4-F1
#
_entry.id   AF-A0A353RFH4-F1
#
_cell.length_a   1.000
_cell.length_b   1.000
_cell.length_c   1.000
_cell.angle_alpha   90.00
_cell.angle_beta   90.00
_cell.angle_gamma   90.00
#
_symmetry.space_group_name_H-M   'P 1'
#
loop_
_entity.id
_entity.type
_entity.pdbx_description
1 polymer ?
#
loop_
_entity_poly.entity_id
_entity_poly.type
_entity_poly.pdbx_seq_one_letter_code
_entity_poly.pdbx_strand_id
1 'polypeptide(L)' 'MEEKIGGMVLHRRRGVEFLTFPALEVPFARHAFSTRAGGVSRGPFASMNLAFGRGDPDENVRENYRRF' A
#
# COMPACT_ATOMS: atom_id res chain seq x y z
N MET A 1 -0.43 0.17 16.03
CA MET A 1 -0.21 -1.15 16.66
C MET A 1 0.26 -2.06 15.55
N GLU A 2 1.47 -2.62 15.68
CA GLU A 2 2.07 -3.49 14.66
C GLU A 2 1.52 -4.91 14.80
N GLU A 3 1.10 -5.50 13.70
CA GLU A 3 0.52 -6.84 13.67
C GLU A 3 1.43 -7.75 12.85
N LYS A 4 1.83 -8.90 13.41
CA LYS A 4 2.69 -9.86 12.71
C LYS A 4 1.85 -10.82 11.88
N ILE A 5 2.22 -10.97 10.60
CA ILE A 5 1.58 -11.89 9.66
C ILE A 5 2.66 -12.76 9.02
N GLY A 6 2.86 -13.96 9.56
CA GLY A 6 4.00 -14.80 9.19
C GLY A 6 5.33 -14.08 9.43
N GLY A 7 6.18 -14.01 8.41
CA GLY A 7 7.46 -13.29 8.44
C GLY A 7 7.37 -11.78 8.19
N MET A 8 6.17 -11.21 8.17
CA MET A 8 5.91 -9.80 7.84
C MET A 8 5.33 -9.04 9.02
N VAL A 9 5.47 -7.72 8.98
CA VAL A 9 4.82 -6.78 9.90
C VAL A 9 3.88 -5.89 9.10
N LEU A 10 2.61 -5.86 9.51
CA LEU A 10 1.58 -4.97 9.00
C LEU A 10 1.61 -3.64 9.73
N HIS A 11 1.69 -2.58 8.94
CA HIS A 11 1.68 -1.19 9.38
C HIS A 11 0.39 -0.51 8.94
N ARG A 12 -0.16 0.32 9.82
CA ARG A 12 -1.32 1.18 9.55
C ARG A 12 -0.94 2.63 9.76
N ARG A 13 -0.93 3.41 8.68
CA ARG A 13 -0.57 4.83 8.73
C ARG A 13 -1.60 5.65 7.95
N ARG A 14 -2.30 6.56 8.65
CA ARG A 14 -3.28 7.48 8.05
C ARG A 14 -4.34 6.76 7.17
N GLY A 15 -4.78 5.58 7.61
CA GLY A 15 -5.76 4.76 6.89
C GLY A 15 -5.20 3.89 5.77
N VAL A 16 -3.89 3.94 5.48
CA VAL A 16 -3.20 3.06 4.54
C VAL A 16 -2.57 1.89 5.28
N GLU A 17 -2.71 0.70 4.70
CA GLU A 17 -2.07 -0.53 5.15
C GLU A 17 -0.93 -0.94 4.22
N PHE A 18 0.24 -1.18 4.80
CA PHE A 18 1.40 -1.70 4.07
C PHE A 18 2.19 -2.71 4.91
N LEU A 19 2.87 -3.62 4.23
CA LEU A 19 3.66 -4.67 4.83
C LEU A 19 5.15 -4.33 4.75
N THR A 20 5.89 -4.77 5.74
CA THR A 20 7.36 -4.77 5.73
C THR A 20 7.85 -6.16 6.13
N PHE A 21 9.04 -6.51 5.65
CA PHE A 21 9.76 -7.71 6.10
C PHE A 21 10.92 -7.27 6.98
N PRO A 22 10.99 -7.69 8.26
CA PRO A 22 12.13 -7.40 9.13
C PRO A 22 13.46 -7.86 8.53
N ALA A 23 13.45 -8.95 7.76
CA ALA A 23 14.64 -9.47 7.07
C ALA A 23 15.22 -8.53 5.99
N LEU A 24 14.46 -7.50 5.57
CA LEU A 24 14.89 -6.50 4.59
C LEU A 24 15.19 -5.14 5.23
N GLU A 25 15.11 -5.02 6.56
CA GLU A 25 15.44 -3.78 7.26
C GLU A 25 16.94 -3.52 7.21
N VAL A 26 17.31 -2.41 6.55
CA VAL A 26 18.69 -1.93 6.45
C VAL A 26 18.75 -0.41 6.67
N PRO A 27 19.84 0.15 7.22
CA PRO A 27 19.88 1.57 7.60
C PRO A 27 19.71 2.58 6.45
N PHE A 28 20.00 2.17 5.22
CA PHE A 28 20.07 3.06 4.05
C PHE A 28 18.86 2.98 3.11
N ALA A 29 17.90 2.09 3.38
CA ALA A 29 16.72 1.94 2.53
C ALA A 29 15.46 1.76 3.36
N ARG A 30 14.36 2.32 2.85
CA ARG A 30 13.02 2.06 3.36
C ARG A 30 12.30 1.18 2.35
N HIS A 31 11.67 0.11 2.81
CA HIS A 31 10.83 -0.75 1.98
C HIS A 31 9.40 -0.76 2.50
N ALA A 32 8.47 -1.02 1.59
CA ALA A 32 7.08 -1.28 1.89
C ALA A 32 6.49 -2.09 0.73
N PHE A 33 5.56 -2.98 1.06
CA PHE A 33 4.73 -3.70 0.10
C PHE A 33 3.29 -3.23 0.31
N SER A 34 2.68 -2.68 -0.73
CA SER A 34 1.31 -2.18 -0.63
C SER A 34 0.31 -3.31 -0.39
N THR A 35 -0.78 -2.98 0.29
CA THR A 35 -1.98 -3.82 0.32
C THR A 35 -3.07 -3.17 -0.55
N ARG A 36 -4.25 -3.79 -0.64
CA ARG A 36 -5.42 -3.20 -1.31
C ARG A 36 -6.14 -2.14 -0.47
N ALA A 37 -5.78 -1.93 0.79
CA ALA A 37 -6.52 -1.08 1.73
C ALA A 37 -5.97 0.37 1.82
N GLY A 38 -6.88 1.33 1.94
CA GLY A 38 -6.59 2.75 2.22
C GLY A 38 -6.54 3.70 1.01
N GLY A 39 -6.79 3.19 -0.20
CA GLY A 39 -6.84 4.03 -1.39
C GLY A 39 -8.24 4.59 -1.70
N VAL A 40 -8.39 5.26 -2.84
CA VAL A 40 -9.63 5.94 -3.27
C VAL A 40 -10.38 5.24 -4.40
N SER A 41 -9.75 4.27 -5.06
CA SER A 41 -10.34 3.55 -6.18
C SER A 41 -11.58 2.76 -5.76
N ARG A 42 -12.47 2.45 -6.70
CA ARG A 42 -13.76 1.80 -6.44
C ARG A 42 -13.98 0.57 -7.32
N GLY A 43 -15.00 -0.22 -6.98
CA GLY A 43 -15.39 -1.41 -7.74
C GLY A 43 -14.23 -2.42 -7.86
N PRO A 44 -13.92 -2.93 -9.06
CA PRO A 44 -12.84 -3.92 -9.23
C PRO A 44 -11.45 -3.37 -8.83
N PHE A 45 -11.27 -2.06 -8.88
CA PHE A 45 -10.03 -1.37 -8.53
C PHE A 45 -9.94 -1.00 -7.05
N ALA A 46 -11.00 -1.21 -6.26
CA ALA A 46 -11.03 -0.78 -4.87
C ALA A 46 -9.91 -1.42 -4.03
N SER A 47 -9.21 -0.75 -3.12
CA SER A 47 -9.21 0.69 -2.83
C SER A 47 -7.88 1.33 -3.23
N MET A 48 -6.76 0.61 -3.11
CA MET A 48 -5.40 1.05 -3.45
C MET A 48 -4.93 0.44 -4.78
N ASN A 49 -5.42 0.96 -5.90
CA ASN A 49 -4.89 0.61 -7.22
C ASN A 49 -3.71 1.53 -7.58
N LEU A 50 -2.55 0.93 -7.87
CA LEU A 50 -1.33 1.63 -8.28
C LEU A 50 -1.02 1.42 -9.78
N ALA A 51 -1.88 0.73 -10.53
CA ALA A 51 -1.67 0.45 -11.95
C ALA A 51 -2.50 1.39 -12.84
N PHE A 52 -1.81 2.11 -13.73
CA PHE A 52 -2.41 2.88 -14.82
C PHE A 52 -2.91 1.96 -15.96
N GLY A 53 -3.81 2.48 -16.80
CA GLY A 53 -4.20 1.82 -18.05
C GLY A 53 -5.08 0.56 -17.88
N ARG A 54 -5.72 0.39 -16.72
CA ARG A 54 -6.60 -0.76 -16.42
C ARG A 54 -8.10 -0.42 -16.39
N GLY A 55 -8.45 0.85 -16.60
CA GLY A 55 -9.83 1.34 -16.59
C GLY A 55 -10.23 2.11 -15.32
N ASP A 56 -9.37 2.17 -14.31
CA ASP A 56 -9.49 3.11 -13.19
C ASP A 56 -9.09 4.51 -13.67
N PRO A 57 -9.81 5.59 -13.32
CA PRO A 57 -9.37 6.95 -13.59
C PRO A 57 -7.95 7.20 -13.10
N ASP A 58 -7.11 7.80 -13.94
CA ASP A 58 -5.72 8.07 -13.59
C ASP A 58 -5.59 8.98 -12.34
N GLU A 59 -6.60 9.81 -12.06
CA GLU A 59 -6.66 10.65 -10.87
C GLU A 59 -6.69 9.82 -9.58
N ASN A 60 -7.43 8.70 -9.59
CA ASN A 60 -7.47 7.77 -8.47
C ASN A 60 -6.11 7.10 -8.27
N VAL A 61 -5.49 6.66 -9.36
CA VAL A 61 -4.17 6.01 -9.32
C VAL A 61 -3.12 6.99 -8.80
N ARG A 62 -3.11 8.24 -9.29
CA ARG A 62 -2.21 9.31 -8.79
C ARG A 62 -2.44 9.60 -7.30
N GLU A 63 -3.69 9.65 -6.86
CA GLU A 63 -4.01 9.85 -5.44
C GLU A 63 -3.55 8.67 -4.57
N ASN A 64 -3.72 7.43 -5.04
CA ASN A 64 -3.22 6.25 -4.35
C ASN A 64 -1.69 6.28 -4.21
N TYR A 65 -0.96 6.72 -5.23
CA TYR A 65 0.49 6.97 -5.14
C TYR A 65 0.87 8.08 -4.15
N ARG A 66 0.01 9.08 -3.90
CA ARG A 66 0.27 10.10 -2.87
C ARG A 66 0.05 9.58 -1.46
N ARG A 67 -0.88 8.64 -1.30
CA ARG A 67 -1.25 8.06 -0.01
C ARG A 67 -0.26 7.02 0.48
N PHE A 68 0.27 6.22 -0.44
CA PHE A 68 1.25 5.17 -0.17
C PHE A 68 2.67 5.76 -0.09
#